data_AF-A0A6M4IN53-F1
#
_entry.id   AF-A0A6M4IN53-F1
#
_cell.length_a   1.000
_cell.length_b   1.000
_cell.length_c   1.000
_cell.angle_alpha   90.00
_cell.angle_beta   90.00
_cell.angle_gamma   90.00
#
_symmetry.space_group_name_H-M   'P 1'
#
loop_
_entity.id
_entity.type
_entity.pdbx_description
1 polymer ?
#
loop_
_entity_poly.entity_id
_entity_poly.type
_entity_poly.pdbx_seq_one_letter_code
_entity_poly.pdbx_strand_id
1 'polypeptide(L)'
;MTQNQTTAVKVTPLGDRLLITMPSSDGTRRSIEVSSDGKALLSVDGIATTAIAPPPPRSRRDIPDGVVDIVQAVGAMTMMVVVFGPLARAFARRIDKRTVATPAAVPAEVSQRLAAIEQAVDSVAVEVERISEGQRFTTKLLSDRTKVEMERVL
;
A
#
# COMPACT_ATOMS: atom_id res chain seq x y z
N MET A 1 -16.23 -72.81 45.32
CA MET A 1 -16.08 -71.52 46.03
C MET A 1 -14.71 -70.97 45.68
N THR A 2 -14.64 -69.96 44.81
CA THR A 2 -13.40 -69.48 44.18
C THR A 2 -12.85 -68.30 44.99
N GLN A 3 -11.64 -68.45 45.53
CA GLN A 3 -10.98 -67.48 46.40
C GLN A 3 -10.49 -66.28 45.57
N ASN A 4 -11.08 -65.12 45.82
CA ASN A 4 -10.73 -63.85 45.19
C ASN A 4 -9.39 -63.35 45.79
N GLN A 5 -8.26 -63.69 45.14
CA GLN A 5 -6.96 -63.14 45.51
C GLN A 5 -6.85 -61.71 44.98
N THR A 6 -7.12 -60.74 45.85
CA THR A 6 -6.86 -59.32 45.59
C THR A 6 -5.34 -59.11 45.53
N THR A 7 -4.79 -59.10 44.33
CA THR A 7 -3.37 -58.81 44.06
C THR A 7 -3.05 -57.39 44.52
N ALA A 8 -2.38 -57.25 45.66
CA ALA A 8 -2.04 -55.94 46.23
C ALA A 8 -1.03 -55.20 45.33
N VAL A 9 -1.51 -54.17 44.63
CA VAL A 9 -0.66 -53.26 43.85
C VAL A 9 0.06 -52.33 44.82
N LYS A 10 1.40 -52.38 44.82
CA LYS A 10 2.22 -51.54 45.70
C LYS A 10 2.58 -50.25 44.97
N VAL A 11 2.04 -49.14 45.45
CA VAL A 11 2.36 -47.80 44.94
C VAL A 11 3.41 -47.19 45.87
N THR A 12 4.58 -46.86 45.32
CA THR A 12 5.67 -46.22 46.06
C THR A 12 5.97 -44.85 45.44
N PRO A 13 5.75 -43.74 46.15
CA PRO A 13 6.14 -42.42 45.67
C PRO A 13 7.68 -42.29 45.69
N LEU A 14 8.26 -41.83 44.58
CA LEU A 14 9.69 -41.60 44.40
C LEU A 14 9.89 -40.17 43.90
N GLY A 15 9.75 -39.18 44.80
CA GLY A 15 9.78 -37.76 44.47
C GLY A 15 8.63 -37.36 43.53
N ASP A 16 8.96 -36.77 42.38
CA ASP A 16 8.02 -36.37 41.31
C ASP A 16 7.50 -37.54 40.46
N ARG A 17 7.86 -38.76 40.84
CA ARG A 17 7.52 -39.98 40.10
C ARG A 17 6.75 -40.94 40.98
N LEU A 18 5.78 -41.62 40.36
CA LEU A 18 4.98 -42.64 41.03
C LEU A 18 5.36 -44.01 40.48
N LEU A 19 5.92 -44.87 41.34
CA LEU A 19 6.23 -46.25 40.99
C LEU A 19 5.08 -47.16 41.40
N ILE A 20 4.36 -47.70 40.42
CA ILE A 20 3.27 -48.67 40.63
C ILE A 20 3.83 -50.05 40.32
N THR A 21 4.05 -50.87 41.35
CA THR A 21 4.51 -52.26 41.19
C THR A 21 3.33 -53.22 41.35
N MET A 22 3.11 -54.04 40.32
CA MET A 22 2.09 -55.08 40.31
C MET A 22 2.77 -56.45 40.38
N PRO A 23 2.53 -57.27 41.42
CA PRO A 23 3.01 -58.65 41.44
C PRO A 23 2.17 -59.50 40.48
N SER A 24 2.80 -60.13 39.49
CA SER A 24 2.13 -61.08 38.61
C SER A 24 2.24 -62.49 39.19
N SER A 25 1.20 -63.31 39.02
CA SER A 25 1.17 -64.71 39.49
C SER A 25 2.19 -65.63 38.80
N ASP A 26 2.84 -65.12 37.74
CA ASP A 26 3.89 -65.78 36.96
C ASP A 26 5.31 -65.44 37.46
N GLY A 27 5.45 -64.75 38.60
CA GLY A 27 6.73 -64.33 39.16
C GLY A 27 7.32 -63.05 38.55
N THR A 28 6.83 -62.63 37.38
CA THR A 28 7.19 -61.36 36.73
C THR A 28 6.75 -60.14 37.54
N ARG A 29 7.68 -59.21 37.79
CA ARG A 29 7.41 -57.92 38.43
C ARG A 29 7.21 -56.87 37.34
N ARG A 30 5.98 -56.34 37.26
CA ARG A 30 5.67 -55.21 36.37
C ARG A 30 5.66 -53.93 37.18
N SER A 31 6.46 -52.96 36.79
CA SER A 31 6.45 -51.63 37.39
C SER A 31 6.17 -50.56 36.36
N ILE A 32 5.22 -49.68 36.66
CA ILE A 32 4.93 -48.50 35.86
C ILE A 32 5.47 -47.30 36.64
N GLU A 33 6.39 -46.56 36.04
CA GLU A 33 6.88 -45.29 36.57
C GLU A 33 6.18 -44.16 35.83
N VAL A 34 5.32 -43.43 36.52
CA VAL A 34 4.60 -42.27 35.96
C VAL A 34 5.24 -41.00 36.49
N SER A 35 5.76 -40.18 35.58
CA SER A 35 6.40 -38.90 35.89
C SER A 35 5.44 -37.73 35.60
N SER A 36 5.55 -36.66 36.38
CA SER A 36 4.72 -35.44 36.28
C SER A 36 4.81 -34.73 34.92
N ASP A 37 5.84 -35.02 34.13
CA ASP A 37 6.05 -34.57 32.75
C ASP A 37 5.23 -35.36 31.69
N GLY A 38 4.32 -36.23 32.13
CA GLY A 38 3.43 -37.01 31.27
C GLY A 38 4.11 -38.23 30.66
N LYS A 39 5.35 -38.55 31.05
CA LYS A 39 6.05 -39.74 30.59
C LYS A 39 5.78 -40.90 31.53
N ALA A 40 5.31 -42.00 30.97
CA ALA A 40 5.16 -43.27 31.68
C ALA A 40 6.17 -44.27 31.13
N LEU A 41 7.06 -44.78 31.99
CA LEU A 41 7.99 -45.86 31.66
C LEU A 41 7.40 -47.17 32.19
N LEU A 42 7.17 -48.13 31.29
CA LEU A 42 6.78 -49.48 31.65
C LEU A 42 8.06 -50.33 31.74
N SER A 43 8.32 -50.88 32.92
CA SER A 43 9.41 -51.82 33.16
C SER A 43 8.86 -53.18 33.55
N VAL A 44 9.34 -54.22 32.90
CA VAL A 44 8.99 -55.62 33.17
C VAL A 44 10.29 -56.35 33.52
N ASP A 45 10.37 -56.88 34.73
CA ASP A 45 11.56 -57.57 35.26
C ASP A 45 12.87 -56.77 35.13
N GLY A 46 12.80 -55.45 35.36
CA GLY A 46 13.97 -54.55 35.36
C GLY A 46 14.38 -54.06 33.97
N ILE A 47 13.71 -54.50 32.91
CA ILE A 47 13.93 -53.99 31.55
C ILE A 47 12.98 -52.81 31.32
N ALA A 48 13.54 -51.59 31.36
CA ALA A 48 12.81 -50.37 31.08
C ALA A 48 12.63 -50.20 29.56
N THR A 49 11.40 -50.37 29.07
CA THR A 49 11.06 -50.03 27.69
C THR A 49 10.58 -48.57 27.66
N THR A 50 11.43 -47.67 27.20
CA THR A 50 11.03 -46.29 26.90
C THR A 50 10.11 -46.31 25.68
N ALA A 51 8.79 -46.26 25.92
CA ALA A 51 7.86 -45.92 24.86
C ALA A 51 8.17 -44.49 24.41
N ILE A 52 8.60 -44.30 23.16
CA ILE A 52 8.72 -42.98 22.56
C ILE A 52 7.30 -42.42 22.50
N ALA A 53 6.99 -41.52 23.44
CA ALA A 53 5.71 -40.82 23.44
C ALA A 53 5.58 -40.07 22.10
N PRO A 54 4.42 -40.15 21.40
CA PRO A 54 4.19 -39.31 20.23
C PRO A 54 4.42 -37.84 20.63
N PRO A 55 5.05 -37.02 19.75
CA PRO A 55 5.29 -35.63 20.07
C PRO A 55 3.97 -34.97 20.50
N PRO A 56 3.97 -34.13 21.55
CA PRO A 56 2.76 -33.49 22.02
C PRO A 56 2.11 -32.74 20.84
N PRO A 57 0.77 -32.76 20.72
CA PRO A 57 0.08 -32.02 19.67
C PRO A 57 0.49 -30.55 19.77
N ARG A 58 1.15 -30.03 18.74
CA ARG A 58 1.54 -28.61 18.66
C ARG A 58 0.26 -27.79 18.80
N SER A 59 0.18 -27.02 19.88
CA SER A 59 -0.98 -26.17 20.13
C SER A 59 -1.00 -25.08 19.05
N ARG A 60 -2.18 -24.73 18.53
CA ARG A 60 -2.39 -23.61 17.58
C ARG A 60 -1.92 -22.24 18.14
N ARG A 61 -1.44 -22.21 19.39
CA ARG A 61 -0.96 -21.06 20.16
C ARG A 61 0.57 -20.89 20.14
N ASP A 62 1.26 -21.42 19.12
CA ASP A 62 2.70 -21.20 18.91
C ASP A 62 2.99 -19.97 18.02
N ILE A 63 1.99 -19.10 17.76
CA ILE A 63 2.24 -17.80 17.11
C ILE A 63 2.87 -16.90 18.17
N PRO A 64 4.12 -16.41 17.97
CA PRO A 64 4.74 -15.48 18.91
C PRO A 64 3.86 -14.24 19.06
N ASP A 65 3.57 -13.84 20.30
CA ASP A 65 2.62 -12.74 20.59
C ASP A 65 2.94 -11.45 19.81
N GLY A 66 4.23 -11.17 19.58
CA GLY A 66 4.67 -10.01 18.78
C GLY A 66 4.21 -10.00 17.31
N VAL A 67 3.89 -11.15 16.72
CA VAL A 67 3.36 -11.21 15.34
C VAL A 67 1.92 -10.66 15.29
N VAL A 68 1.12 -10.93 16.32
CA VAL A 68 -0.26 -10.43 16.40
C VAL A 68 -0.26 -8.91 16.53
N ASP A 69 0.63 -8.37 17.36
CA ASP A 69 0.79 -6.92 17.53
C ASP A 69 1.20 -6.22 16.23
N ILE A 70 2.15 -6.80 15.48
CA ILE A 70 2.60 -6.25 14.21
C ILE A 70 1.47 -6.26 13.18
N VAL A 71 0.74 -7.37 13.05
CA VAL A 71 -0.38 -7.49 12.09
C VAL A 71 -1.50 -6.51 12.45
N GLN A 72 -1.80 -6.37 13.74
CA GLN A 72 -2.82 -5.43 14.21
C GLN A 72 -2.40 -3.98 13.99
N ALA A 73 -1.14 -3.63 14.26
CA ALA A 73 -0.61 -2.28 14.04
C ALA A 73 -0.61 -1.89 12.55
N VAL A 74 -0.13 -2.79 11.68
CA VAL A 74 -0.13 -2.58 10.22
C VAL A 74 -1.55 -2.49 9.68
N GLY A 75 -2.45 -3.37 10.16
CA GLY A 75 -3.86 -3.35 9.78
C GLY A 75 -4.55 -2.04 10.19
N ALA A 76 -4.35 -1.60 11.43
CA ALA A 76 -4.92 -0.34 11.93
C ALA A 76 -4.40 0.88 11.17
N MET A 77 -3.09 0.95 10.92
CA MET A 77 -2.48 2.03 10.13
C MET A 77 -3.05 2.06 8.70
N THR A 78 -3.15 0.88 8.06
CA THR A 78 -3.69 0.78 6.70
C THR A 78 -5.14 1.25 6.65
N MET A 79 -5.97 0.81 7.61
CA MET A 79 -7.36 1.28 7.73
C MET A 79 -7.44 2.79 7.92
N MET A 80 -6.60 3.36 8.78
CA MET A 80 -6.55 4.79 9.02
C MET A 80 -6.20 5.55 7.74
N VAL A 81 -5.21 5.10 6.98
CA VAL A 81 -4.82 5.75 5.72
C VAL A 81 -5.92 5.62 4.66
N VAL A 82 -6.61 4.48 4.55
CA VAL A 82 -7.69 4.30 3.58
C VAL A 82 -8.91 5.17 3.90
N VAL A 83 -9.26 5.30 5.19
CA VAL A 83 -10.41 6.10 5.62
C VAL A 83 -10.11 7.60 5.61
N PHE A 84 -8.97 8.01 6.19
CA PHE A 84 -8.63 9.43 6.33
C PHE A 84 -7.82 9.98 5.16
N GLY A 85 -7.16 9.14 4.36
CA GLY A 85 -6.35 9.55 3.21
C GLY A 85 -7.13 10.31 2.14
N PRO A 86 -8.31 9.84 1.69
CA PRO A 86 -9.14 10.58 0.73
C PRO A 86 -9.58 11.94 1.27
N LEU A 87 -9.91 12.02 2.56
CA LEU A 87 -10.31 13.26 3.22
C LEU A 87 -9.13 14.23 3.31
N ALA A 88 -7.97 13.76 3.77
CA ALA A 88 -6.73 14.53 3.82
C ALA A 88 -6.34 15.04 2.42
N ARG A 89 -6.47 14.20 1.38
CA ARG A 89 -6.20 14.58 -0.01
C ARG A 89 -7.21 15.59 -0.54
N ALA A 90 -8.48 15.49 -0.15
CA ALA A 90 -9.51 16.47 -0.50
C ALA A 90 -9.25 17.83 0.16
N PHE A 91 -8.85 17.84 1.43
CA PHE A 91 -8.47 19.06 2.14
C PHE A 91 -7.19 19.67 1.56
N ALA A 92 -6.16 18.86 1.27
CA ALA A 92 -4.94 19.32 0.61
C ALA A 92 -5.25 19.97 -0.74
N ARG A 93 -6.02 19.30 -1.61
CA ARG A 93 -6.49 19.89 -2.88
C ARG A 93 -7.29 21.18 -2.70
N ARG A 94 -8.08 21.29 -1.63
CA ARG A 94 -8.87 22.50 -1.34
C ARG A 94 -7.98 23.66 -0.89
N ILE A 95 -6.92 23.39 -0.16
CA ILE A 95 -5.92 24.38 0.22
C ILE A 95 -5.08 24.77 -0.99
N ASP A 96 -4.62 23.81 -1.79
CA ASP A 96 -3.88 24.08 -3.02
C ASP A 96 -4.70 24.93 -4.00
N LYS A 97 -6.01 24.70 -4.16
CA LYS A 97 -6.88 25.56 -4.96
C LYS A 97 -7.07 26.97 -4.40
N ARG A 98 -6.83 27.19 -3.10
CA ARG A 98 -6.86 28.52 -2.47
C ARG A 98 -5.49 29.20 -2.55
N THR A 99 -4.40 28.43 -2.50
CA THR A 99 -3.01 28.91 -2.52
C THR A 99 -2.48 29.10 -3.93
N VAL A 100 -2.91 28.26 -4.88
CA VAL A 100 -2.90 28.59 -6.31
C VAL A 100 -3.96 29.68 -6.46
N ALA A 101 -3.54 30.91 -6.19
CA ALA A 101 -4.24 32.09 -6.63
C ALA A 101 -4.73 31.80 -8.05
N THR A 102 -6.04 31.86 -8.27
CA THR A 102 -6.64 31.88 -9.60
C THR A 102 -5.69 32.67 -10.49
N PRO A 103 -5.16 32.11 -11.60
CA PRO A 103 -4.16 32.80 -12.41
C PRO A 103 -4.66 34.23 -12.58
N ALA A 104 -3.90 35.19 -12.04
CA ALA A 104 -4.41 36.53 -11.80
C ALA A 104 -5.13 36.97 -13.07
N ALA A 105 -6.47 37.08 -12.97
CA ALA A 105 -7.27 37.36 -14.15
C ALA A 105 -6.68 38.64 -14.75
N VAL A 106 -6.31 38.58 -16.04
CA VAL A 106 -5.72 39.72 -16.72
C VAL A 106 -6.63 40.92 -16.45
N PRO A 107 -6.12 42.01 -15.84
CA PRO A 107 -6.98 43.13 -15.46
C PRO A 107 -7.79 43.61 -16.65
N ALA A 108 -9.07 43.89 -16.46
CA ALA A 108 -9.98 44.28 -17.54
C ALA A 108 -9.43 45.47 -18.37
N GLU A 109 -8.71 46.37 -17.70
CA GLU A 109 -8.00 47.49 -18.31
C GLU A 109 -6.92 47.05 -19.30
N VAL A 110 -6.14 46.02 -18.96
CA VAL A 110 -5.10 45.47 -19.85
C VAL A 110 -5.74 44.81 -21.07
N SER A 111 -6.82 44.05 -20.90
CA SER A 111 -7.55 43.48 -22.04
C SER A 111 -8.16 44.55 -22.94
N GLN A 112 -8.67 45.65 -22.38
CA GLN A 112 -9.23 46.75 -23.15
C GLN A 112 -8.15 47.49 -23.96
N ARG A 113 -6.97 47.69 -23.36
CA ARG A 113 -5.82 48.28 -24.07
C ARG A 113 -5.35 47.38 -25.22
N LEU A 114 -5.32 46.07 -25.03
CA LEU A 114 -4.96 45.11 -26.08
C LEU A 114 -5.97 45.15 -27.23
N ALA A 115 -7.27 45.15 -26.94
CA ALA A 115 -8.31 45.26 -27.96
C ALA A 115 -8.23 46.58 -28.74
N ALA A 116 -7.90 47.69 -28.08
CA ALA A 116 -7.69 48.97 -28.74
C ALA A 116 -6.46 48.96 -29.66
N ILE A 117 -5.38 48.28 -29.26
CA ILE A 117 -4.18 48.10 -30.09
C ILE A 117 -4.49 47.21 -31.30
N GLU A 118 -5.22 46.11 -31.11
CA GLU A 118 -5.66 45.22 -32.19
C GLU A 118 -6.44 46.00 -33.26
N GLN A 119 -7.44 46.77 -32.83
CA GLN A 119 -8.22 47.62 -33.73
C GLN A 119 -7.36 48.70 -34.43
N ALA A 120 -6.40 49.30 -33.72
CA ALA A 120 -5.49 50.27 -34.30
C ALA A 120 -4.57 49.62 -35.36
N VAL A 121 -4.08 48.41 -35.11
CA VAL A 121 -3.25 47.65 -36.04
C VAL A 121 -4.04 47.27 -37.29
N ASP A 122 -5.27 46.80 -37.14
CA ASP A 122 -6.15 46.48 -38.27
C ASP A 122 -6.41 47.70 -39.17
N SER A 123 -6.64 48.87 -38.56
CA SER A 123 -6.80 50.12 -39.31
C SER A 123 -5.52 50.52 -40.05
N VAL A 124 -4.36 50.35 -39.42
CA VAL A 124 -3.06 50.66 -40.04
C VAL A 124 -2.78 49.71 -41.21
N ALA A 125 -3.17 48.44 -41.11
CA ALA A 125 -2.99 47.48 -42.19
C ALA A 125 -3.71 47.92 -43.48
N VAL A 126 -4.98 48.34 -43.37
CA VAL A 126 -5.77 48.84 -44.51
C VAL A 126 -5.21 50.17 -45.03
N GLU A 127 -4.77 51.07 -44.15
CA GLU A 127 -4.21 52.35 -44.57
C GLU A 127 -2.88 52.15 -45.33
N VAL A 128 -2.04 51.22 -44.89
CA VAL A 128 -0.78 50.88 -45.58
C VAL A 128 -1.06 50.25 -46.94
N GLU A 129 -2.05 49.35 -47.05
CA GLU A 129 -2.48 48.81 -48.34
C GLU A 129 -2.89 49.96 -49.28
N ARG A 130 -3.77 50.85 -48.84
CA ARG A 130 -4.24 52.01 -49.62
C ARG A 130 -3.10 52.96 -50.02
N ILE A 131 -2.17 53.26 -49.10
CA ILE A 131 -1.00 54.10 -49.40
C ILE A 131 -0.13 53.42 -50.45
N SER A 132 0.10 52.12 -50.33
CA SER A 132 0.92 51.36 -51.27
C SER A 132 0.28 51.31 -52.67
N GLU A 133 -1.05 51.21 -52.75
CA GLU A 133 -1.79 51.28 -54.00
C GLU A 133 -1.73 52.68 -54.61
N GLY A 134 -1.89 53.72 -53.79
CA GLY A 134 -1.75 55.11 -54.22
C GLY A 134 -0.36 55.37 -54.81
N GLN A 135 0.69 54.91 -54.14
CA GLN A 135 2.08 55.01 -54.61
C GLN A 135 2.29 54.25 -55.93
N ARG A 136 1.78 53.02 -56.03
CA ARG A 136 1.85 52.22 -57.26
C ARG A 136 1.13 52.91 -58.41
N PHE A 137 -0.03 53.48 -58.15
CA PHE A 137 -0.82 54.20 -59.15
C PHE A 137 -0.10 55.46 -59.64
N THR A 138 0.43 56.30 -58.74
CA THR A 138 1.20 57.48 -59.11
C THR A 138 2.43 57.13 -59.92
N THR A 139 3.16 56.08 -59.52
CA THR A 139 4.34 55.59 -60.27
C THR A 139 3.94 55.14 -61.68
N LYS A 140 2.83 54.38 -61.80
CA LYS A 140 2.30 53.96 -63.10
C LYS A 140 1.90 55.16 -63.97
N LEU A 141 1.21 56.14 -63.42
CA LEU A 141 0.82 57.36 -64.14
C LEU A 141 2.02 58.17 -64.64
N LEU A 142 3.06 58.30 -63.81
CA LEU A 142 4.30 58.98 -64.21
C LEU A 142 4.99 58.23 -65.35
N SER A 143 5.09 56.90 -65.25
CA SER A 143 5.68 56.06 -66.30
C SER A 143 4.88 56.11 -67.60
N ASP A 144 3.55 56.06 -67.53
CA ASP A 144 2.67 56.13 -68.71
C ASP A 144 2.79 57.49 -69.40
N ARG A 145 2.88 58.59 -68.63
CA ARG A 145 3.14 59.93 -69.18
C ARG A 145 4.47 60.01 -69.91
N THR A 146 5.54 59.52 -69.29
CA THR A 146 6.88 59.49 -69.92
C THR A 146 6.86 58.65 -71.20
N LYS A 147 6.14 57.51 -71.22
CA LYS A 147 5.99 56.69 -72.41
C LYS A 147 5.26 57.42 -73.54
N VAL A 148 4.14 58.08 -73.25
CA VAL A 148 3.39 58.87 -74.25
C VAL A 148 4.23 60.02 -74.79
N GLU A 149 5.03 60.68 -73.95
CA GLU A 149 5.95 61.73 -74.39
C GLU A 149 7.04 61.18 -75.33
N MET A 150 7.56 59.97 -75.10
CA MET A 150 8.50 59.32 -76.03
C MET A 150 7.84 58.93 -77.37
N GLU A 151 6.61 58.41 -77.35
CA GLU A 151 5.87 58.05 -78.57
C GLU A 151 5.53 59.25 -79.45
N ARG A 152 5.49 60.48 -78.91
CA ARG A 152 5.26 61.70 -79.70
C ARG A 152 6.52 62.28 -80.36
N VAL A 153 7.70 61.84 -79.97
CA VAL A 153 8.99 62.36 -80.47
C VAL A 153 9.55 61.52 -81.63
N LEU A 154 9.01 60.32 -81.85
CA LEU A 154 9.31 59.42 -82.97
C LEU A 154 8.31 59.59 -84.10
#